data_AF-A0A7I4FDX7-F1
#
_entry.id   AF-A0A7I4FDX7-F1
#
_cell.length_a   1.000
_cell.length_b   1.000
_cell.length_c   1.000
_cell.angle_alpha   90.00
_cell.angle_beta   90.00
_cell.angle_gamma   90.00
#
_symmetry.space_group_name_H-M   'P 1'
#
loop_
_entity.id
_entity.type
_entity.pdbx_description
1 polymer ?
#
loop_
_entity_poly.entity_id
_entity_poly.type
_entity_poly.pdbx_seq_one_letter_code
_entity_poly.pdbx_strand_id
1 'polypeptide(L)'
;MSVVLVYHVFSMLCSTLTDPVSFEKCLIAIKANAFVASQYPVCITLEDHLTCALQSIAAEMLLRILGPALYYPPTGEAPKEFPSPESLKGRIIVSTKPAKEYLESTAVDKKDDEKNAELMTEIRREGQENESLSDTASKLNINKENAAPEVDKAGEDSDSDDDDSKKNPEYSRLITIRQVKPMKGTSLKDRLVIEDTVKRISLAESKLEDVADQFPEILVQFTQRNILRVYPDGTRINSSNYNPVLAWNHGAQMVAQNMQGYGKELWLSHGKFRANGGCGYILKPKFLRENLPTGQIFSPSAKKNVEMVLRVKVMTSPGWKETFSKRHFDLFSAPDFFTRLLIAGVRDDIAKAKTQPVKDTWNPHWNEEFDFSLRVPELALLRVEVREDDGGTKDGFAGQTCLPISEIKDGYRCEILFDKTGAEIPGVKILFHFQKLLLHKSTCPSTLLTDSHPHHAVHPSEASTKL
;
A
#
# COMPACT_ATOMS: atom_id res chain seq x y z
N MET A 1 -9.15 -5.54 1.90
CA MET A 1 -8.24 -6.16 2.88
C MET A 1 -6.85 -5.69 2.48
N SER A 2 -5.93 -5.09 3.25
CA SER A 2 -5.74 -4.97 4.70
C SER A 2 -4.77 -3.79 4.98
N VAL A 3 -4.67 -3.33 6.22
CA VAL A 3 -3.47 -2.75 6.83
C VAL A 3 -2.81 -3.92 7.53
N VAL A 4 -1.55 -4.11 7.21
CA VAL A 4 -0.69 -5.03 7.93
C VAL A 4 0.21 -4.17 8.76
N LEU A 5 0.08 -4.24 10.08
CA LEU A 5 1.25 -3.99 10.92
C LEU A 5 2.22 -5.14 10.65
N VAL A 6 3.14 -4.93 9.72
CA VAL A 6 4.29 -5.82 9.55
C VAL A 6 5.27 -5.48 10.66
N TYR A 7 5.19 -6.21 11.76
CA TYR A 7 6.35 -6.30 12.66
C TYR A 7 7.30 -7.35 12.08
N HIS A 8 8.44 -6.90 11.56
CA HIS A 8 9.59 -7.80 11.41
C HIS A 8 10.09 -8.10 12.84
N VAL A 9 9.74 -9.27 13.37
CA VAL A 9 10.38 -9.77 14.58
C VAL A 9 11.70 -10.41 14.14
N PHE A 10 12.78 -9.64 14.21
CA PHE A 10 14.14 -10.15 14.05
C PHE A 10 14.49 -10.97 15.30
N SER A 11 14.61 -12.29 15.15
CA SER A 11 15.33 -13.10 16.13
C SER A 11 15.89 -14.36 15.49
N MET A 12 17.21 -14.47 15.60
CA MET A 12 18.12 -15.57 15.26
C MET A 12 18.28 -15.84 13.76
N LEU A 13 19.47 -15.47 13.24
CA LEU A 13 20.09 -15.78 11.92
C LEU A 13 20.13 -14.68 10.84
N CYS A 14 19.86 -13.41 11.14
CA CYS A 14 20.19 -12.33 10.21
C CYS A 14 21.62 -11.80 10.45
N SER A 15 22.43 -11.73 9.39
CA SER A 15 23.79 -11.17 9.37
C SER A 15 23.81 -9.63 9.53
N THR A 16 23.11 -9.09 10.53
CA THR A 16 23.00 -7.65 10.82
C THR A 16 23.35 -7.34 12.27
N LEU A 17 23.83 -6.12 12.54
CA LEU A 17 24.20 -5.65 13.89
C LEU A 17 23.00 -5.09 14.70
N THR A 18 21.79 -5.50 14.37
CA THR A 18 20.56 -5.05 15.06
C THR A 18 20.36 -5.80 16.36
N ASP A 19 20.08 -5.09 17.45
CA ASP A 19 19.85 -5.71 18.76
C ASP A 19 18.68 -6.71 18.72
N PRO A 20 18.86 -7.94 19.22
CA PRO A 20 17.81 -8.94 19.20
C PRO A 20 16.71 -8.59 20.20
N VAL A 21 15.46 -8.81 19.80
CA VAL A 21 14.29 -8.73 20.69
C VAL A 21 13.67 -10.12 20.79
N SER A 22 13.34 -10.56 22.00
CA SER A 22 12.73 -11.87 22.22
C SER A 22 11.34 -11.96 21.59
N PHE A 23 11.04 -13.06 20.91
CA PHE A 23 9.73 -13.33 20.30
C PHE A 23 8.56 -13.18 21.29
N GLU A 24 8.70 -13.66 22.52
CA GLU A 24 7.69 -13.52 23.58
C GLU A 24 7.35 -12.05 23.88
N LYS A 25 8.35 -11.16 24.04
CA LYS A 25 8.12 -9.72 24.24
C LYS A 25 7.34 -9.11 23.07
N CYS A 26 7.65 -9.50 21.84
CA CYS A 26 6.92 -9.04 20.66
C CYS A 26 5.44 -9.49 20.71
N LEU A 27 5.17 -10.76 21.02
CA LEU A 27 3.81 -11.27 21.11
C LEU A 27 3.00 -10.61 22.24
N ILE A 28 3.63 -10.35 23.40
CA ILE A 28 3.00 -9.63 24.51
C ILE A 28 2.63 -8.20 24.08
N ALA A 29 3.56 -7.48 23.44
CA ALA A 29 3.32 -6.14 22.94
C ALA A 29 2.21 -6.11 21.87
N ILE A 30 2.22 -7.06 20.94
CA ILE A 30 1.17 -7.21 19.93
C ILE A 30 -0.17 -7.44 20.60
N LYS A 31 -0.29 -8.40 21.53
CA LYS A 31 -1.55 -8.70 22.22
C LYS A 31 -2.11 -7.48 22.96
N ALA A 32 -1.24 -6.71 23.62
CA ALA A 32 -1.65 -5.53 24.38
C ALA A 32 -2.18 -4.40 23.49
N ASN A 33 -1.71 -4.30 22.24
CA ASN A 33 -1.99 -3.16 21.36
C ASN A 33 -2.84 -3.49 20.13
N ALA A 34 -3.06 -4.78 19.82
CA ALA A 34 -3.67 -5.24 18.56
C ALA A 34 -5.00 -4.57 18.24
N PHE A 35 -5.81 -4.27 19.26
CA PHE A 35 -7.18 -3.78 19.09
C PHE A 35 -7.43 -2.39 19.68
N VAL A 36 -6.38 -1.63 20.00
CA VAL A 36 -6.50 -0.28 20.58
C VAL A 36 -7.08 0.71 19.56
N ALA A 37 -6.56 0.69 18.32
CA ALA A 37 -7.00 1.61 17.28
C ALA A 37 -8.17 1.08 16.44
N SER A 38 -8.37 -0.24 16.39
CA SER A 38 -9.37 -0.89 15.54
C SER A 38 -9.67 -2.30 16.04
N GLN A 39 -10.93 -2.76 15.93
CA GLN A 39 -11.29 -4.14 16.27
C GLN A 39 -11.02 -5.13 15.13
N TYR A 40 -10.65 -4.66 13.94
CA TYR A 40 -10.37 -5.54 12.80
C TYR A 40 -9.08 -6.36 13.01
N PRO A 41 -8.92 -7.48 12.29
CA PRO A 41 -7.87 -8.43 12.60
C PRO A 41 -6.46 -7.87 12.40
N VAL A 42 -5.52 -8.30 13.25
CA VAL A 42 -4.08 -8.04 13.09
C VAL A 42 -3.42 -9.25 12.47
N CYS A 43 -2.68 -9.04 11.37
CA CYS A 43 -1.92 -10.09 10.71
C CYS A 43 -0.43 -10.01 11.09
N ILE A 44 0.08 -11.04 11.76
CA ILE A 44 1.52 -11.21 12.04
C ILE A 44 2.14 -11.92 10.84
N THR A 45 3.08 -11.28 10.15
CA THR A 45 3.89 -11.94 9.13
C THR A 45 5.18 -12.44 9.76
N LEU A 46 5.36 -13.75 9.83
CA LEU A 46 6.60 -14.35 10.34
C LEU A 46 7.55 -14.57 9.17
N GLU A 47 8.77 -14.04 9.29
CA GLU A 47 9.87 -14.40 8.42
C GLU A 47 10.61 -15.57 9.06
N ASP A 48 10.19 -16.76 8.65
CA ASP A 48 10.51 -17.98 9.38
C ASP A 48 11.86 -18.54 8.93
N HIS A 49 12.82 -18.52 9.86
CA HIS A 49 14.12 -19.19 9.80
C HIS A 49 14.26 -20.26 10.90
N LEU A 50 13.13 -20.73 11.45
CA LEU A 50 13.09 -21.59 12.62
C LEU A 50 13.26 -23.06 12.23
N THR A 51 14.11 -23.77 12.96
CA THR A 51 14.18 -25.24 12.95
C THR A 51 12.89 -25.86 13.48
N CYS A 52 12.65 -27.15 13.26
CA CYS A 52 11.42 -27.81 13.74
C CYS A 52 11.24 -27.68 15.27
N ALA A 53 12.32 -27.77 16.05
CA ALA A 53 12.29 -27.57 17.50
C ALA A 53 11.85 -26.14 17.88
N LEU A 54 12.38 -25.14 17.18
CA LEU A 54 12.01 -23.74 17.39
C LEU A 54 10.58 -23.44 16.94
N GLN A 55 10.08 -24.09 15.88
CA GLN A 55 8.68 -24.01 15.47
C GLN A 55 7.73 -24.52 16.55
N SER A 56 8.11 -25.60 17.26
CA SER A 56 7.35 -26.11 18.41
C SER A 56 7.22 -25.06 19.51
N ILE A 57 8.35 -24.44 19.88
CA ILE A 57 8.38 -23.39 20.90
C ILE A 57 7.57 -22.17 20.45
N ALA A 58 7.69 -21.77 19.18
CA ALA A 58 6.93 -20.67 18.62
C ALA A 58 5.42 -20.96 18.62
N ALA A 59 4.99 -22.17 18.29
CA ALA A 59 3.59 -22.59 18.34
C ALA A 59 3.04 -22.51 19.78
N GLU A 60 3.79 -23.04 20.75
CA GLU A 60 3.42 -22.97 22.16
C GLU A 60 3.29 -21.51 22.63
N MET A 61 4.27 -20.65 22.29
CA MET A 61 4.24 -19.23 22.63
C MET A 61 3.04 -18.51 21.98
N LEU A 62 2.74 -18.78 20.71
CA LEU A 62 1.58 -18.21 20.01
C LEU A 62 0.28 -18.60 20.72
N LEU A 63 0.09 -19.88 21.02
CA LEU A 63 -1.10 -20.40 21.69
C LEU A 63 -1.24 -19.86 23.11
N ARG A 64 -0.16 -19.90 23.90
CA ARG A 64 -0.15 -19.44 25.29
C ARG A 64 -0.35 -17.93 25.42
N ILE A 65 0.41 -17.14 24.65
CA ILE A 65 0.42 -15.68 24.78
C ILE A 65 -0.81 -15.10 24.13
N LEU A 66 -1.06 -15.36 22.84
CA LEU A 66 -2.19 -14.75 22.12
C LEU A 66 -3.53 -15.37 22.55
N GLY A 67 -3.53 -16.65 22.95
CA GLY A 67 -4.69 -17.31 23.56
C GLY A 67 -5.92 -17.24 22.66
N PRO A 68 -7.10 -16.89 23.21
CA PRO A 68 -8.33 -16.79 22.43
C PRO A 68 -8.28 -15.77 21.28
N ALA A 69 -7.37 -14.80 21.29
CA ALA A 69 -7.25 -13.86 20.19
C ALA A 69 -6.66 -14.51 18.94
N LEU A 70 -5.84 -15.56 19.07
CA LEU A 70 -5.27 -16.25 17.91
C LEU A 70 -6.35 -17.02 17.14
N TYR A 71 -6.47 -16.73 15.85
CA TYR A 71 -7.30 -17.49 14.92
C TYR A 71 -6.42 -18.36 14.02
N TYR A 72 -6.90 -19.57 13.74
CA TYR A 72 -6.31 -20.48 12.77
C TYR A 72 -7.39 -21.41 12.15
N PRO A 73 -7.18 -21.92 10.92
CA PRO A 73 -8.16 -22.74 10.24
C PRO A 73 -8.40 -24.09 10.95
N PRO A 74 -9.65 -24.62 11.00
CA PRO A 74 -9.95 -25.89 11.65
C PRO A 74 -9.29 -27.12 10.99
N THR A 75 -9.24 -27.13 9.65
CA THR A 75 -8.80 -28.28 8.86
C THR A 75 -7.31 -28.27 8.55
N GLY A 76 -6.59 -27.18 8.85
CA GLY A 76 -5.18 -27.05 8.48
C GLY A 76 -4.95 -27.14 6.96
N GLU A 77 -5.95 -26.86 6.14
CA GLU A 77 -5.85 -26.78 4.68
C GLU A 77 -5.97 -25.33 4.21
N ALA A 78 -5.47 -25.04 3.00
CA ALA A 78 -5.64 -23.72 2.39
C ALA A 78 -7.12 -23.53 2.01
N PRO A 79 -7.77 -22.44 2.44
CA PRO A 79 -9.18 -22.25 2.13
C PRO A 79 -9.37 -21.87 0.64
N LYS A 80 -10.59 -22.02 0.14
CA LYS A 80 -10.96 -21.56 -1.22
C LYS A 80 -11.09 -20.05 -1.34
N GLU A 81 -11.31 -19.39 -0.21
CA GLU A 81 -11.48 -17.94 -0.05
C GLU A 81 -10.93 -17.51 1.30
N PHE A 82 -10.48 -16.25 1.40
CA PHE A 82 -10.07 -15.69 2.70
C PHE A 82 -11.28 -15.33 3.54
N PRO A 83 -11.24 -15.55 4.87
CA PRO A 83 -12.26 -15.04 5.77
C PRO A 83 -12.36 -13.51 5.71
N SER A 84 -13.56 -12.98 5.88
CA SER A 84 -13.77 -11.54 5.89
C SER A 84 -13.12 -10.88 7.12
N PRO A 85 -12.67 -9.62 7.04
CA PRO A 85 -12.18 -8.88 8.21
C PRO A 85 -13.24 -8.81 9.32
N GLU A 86 -14.51 -8.72 8.93
CA GLU A 86 -15.64 -8.66 9.86
C GLU A 86 -15.76 -9.94 10.70
N SER A 87 -15.71 -11.11 10.07
CA SER A 87 -15.73 -12.41 10.76
C SER A 87 -14.52 -12.66 11.66
N LEU A 88 -13.45 -11.87 11.48
CA LEU A 88 -12.20 -11.98 12.24
C LEU A 88 -11.98 -10.79 13.20
N LYS A 89 -13.03 -10.02 13.53
CA LYS A 89 -12.92 -8.98 14.56
C LYS A 89 -12.42 -9.56 15.88
N GLY A 90 -11.49 -8.84 16.51
CA GLY A 90 -10.82 -9.26 17.75
C GLY A 90 -9.87 -10.45 17.58
N ARG A 91 -9.51 -10.83 16.33
CA ARG A 91 -8.59 -11.93 16.06
C ARG A 91 -7.22 -11.48 15.58
N ILE A 92 -6.20 -12.24 15.94
CA ILE A 92 -4.83 -12.14 15.45
C ILE A 92 -4.59 -13.37 14.58
N ILE A 93 -4.06 -13.16 13.37
CA ILE A 93 -3.80 -14.23 12.40
C ILE A 93 -2.34 -14.28 12.03
N VAL A 94 -1.82 -15.48 11.75
CA VAL A 94 -0.44 -15.69 11.32
C VAL A 94 -0.38 -15.87 9.81
N SER A 95 0.56 -15.17 9.17
CA SER A 95 0.95 -15.36 7.78
C SER A 95 2.41 -15.76 7.70
N THR A 96 2.70 -16.95 7.16
CA THR A 96 4.07 -17.43 6.93
C THR A 96 4.06 -18.54 5.88
N LYS A 97 5.26 -19.00 5.50
CA LYS A 97 5.46 -20.17 4.65
C LYS A 97 5.13 -21.44 5.42
N PRO A 98 4.45 -22.42 4.81
CA PRO A 98 4.39 -23.77 5.36
C PRO A 98 5.80 -24.38 5.43
N ALA A 99 6.07 -25.19 6.46
CA ALA A 99 7.40 -25.75 6.76
C ALA A 99 8.07 -26.54 5.61
N LYS A 100 7.31 -26.99 4.60
CA LYS A 100 7.81 -27.76 3.45
C LYS A 100 8.73 -26.98 2.49
N GLU A 101 8.62 -25.65 2.45
CA GLU A 101 9.28 -24.80 1.42
C GLU A 101 10.57 -24.12 1.91
N TYR A 102 11.01 -24.39 3.15
CA TYR A 102 12.17 -23.71 3.75
C TYR A 102 13.50 -24.28 3.25
N LEU A 103 13.65 -25.61 3.29
CA LEU A 103 14.89 -26.33 2.99
C LEU A 103 15.36 -26.17 1.52
N GLU A 104 14.44 -25.85 0.61
CA GLU A 104 14.78 -25.60 -0.80
C GLU A 104 15.17 -24.14 -1.08
N SER A 105 14.89 -23.19 -0.16
CA SER A 105 14.90 -21.74 -0.49
C SER A 105 16.17 -20.98 -0.09
N THR A 106 16.91 -21.43 0.93
CA THR A 106 18.09 -20.72 1.46
C THR A 106 19.31 -20.78 0.53
N ALA A 107 19.45 -21.83 -0.28
CA ALA A 107 20.51 -21.96 -1.30
C ALA A 107 20.16 -21.27 -2.64
N VAL A 108 18.94 -20.73 -2.77
CA VAL A 108 18.34 -20.29 -4.04
C VAL A 108 18.26 -18.77 -4.15
N ASP A 109 17.94 -18.09 -3.04
CA ASP A 109 17.73 -16.63 -3.04
C ASP A 109 18.97 -15.84 -3.53
N LYS A 110 20.20 -16.34 -3.33
CA LYS A 110 21.42 -15.68 -3.86
C LYS A 110 21.64 -15.88 -5.36
N LYS A 111 21.25 -17.04 -5.92
CA LYS A 111 21.52 -17.40 -7.33
C LYS A 111 20.45 -16.90 -8.30
N ASP A 112 19.19 -16.80 -7.86
CA ASP A 112 18.10 -16.32 -8.70
C ASP A 112 18.16 -14.80 -8.92
N ASP A 113 18.70 -14.02 -7.97
CA ASP A 113 18.93 -12.58 -8.16
C ASP A 113 20.04 -12.29 -9.18
N GLU A 114 21.12 -13.10 -9.20
CA GLU A 114 22.19 -13.02 -10.21
C GLU A 114 21.70 -13.42 -11.62
N LYS A 115 20.96 -14.53 -11.72
CA LYS A 115 20.49 -15.05 -13.02
C LYS A 115 19.41 -14.19 -13.66
N ASN A 116 18.54 -13.59 -12.86
CA ASN A 116 17.56 -12.62 -13.35
C ASN A 116 18.24 -11.31 -13.76
N ALA A 117 19.31 -10.88 -13.09
CA ALA A 117 20.10 -9.72 -13.53
C ALA A 117 20.78 -9.98 -14.89
N GLU A 118 21.31 -11.19 -15.12
CA GLU A 118 21.88 -11.59 -16.42
C GLU A 118 20.83 -11.63 -17.54
N LEU A 119 19.66 -12.26 -17.31
CA LEU A 119 18.57 -12.31 -18.29
C LEU A 119 18.05 -10.90 -18.65
N MET A 120 17.95 -10.01 -17.66
CA MET A 120 17.53 -8.61 -17.87
C MET A 120 18.60 -7.78 -18.58
N THR A 121 19.88 -8.18 -18.51
CA THR A 121 20.96 -7.56 -19.27
C THR A 121 20.92 -8.01 -20.73
N GLU A 122 20.61 -9.29 -21.00
CA GLU A 122 20.48 -9.81 -22.36
C GLU A 122 19.24 -9.22 -23.08
N ILE A 123 18.10 -9.10 -22.40
CA ILE A 123 16.89 -8.47 -22.96
C ILE A 123 17.12 -6.97 -23.27
N ARG A 124 17.90 -6.26 -22.45
CA ARG A 124 18.32 -4.88 -22.74
C ARG A 124 19.28 -4.78 -23.92
N ARG A 125 20.09 -5.81 -24.17
CA ARG A 125 21.03 -5.91 -25.29
C ARG A 125 20.30 -6.17 -26.61
N GLU A 126 19.27 -7.02 -26.58
CA GLU A 126 18.42 -7.33 -27.74
C GLU A 126 17.47 -6.18 -28.10
N GLY A 127 17.09 -5.33 -27.14
CA GLY A 127 16.30 -4.12 -27.37
C GLY A 127 17.02 -2.95 -28.03
N GLN A 128 18.36 -3.02 -28.20
CA GLN A 128 19.18 -1.94 -28.79
C GLN A 128 19.61 -2.20 -30.24
N GLU A 129 19.20 -3.31 -30.87
CA GLU A 129 19.52 -3.58 -32.29
C GLU A 129 18.52 -2.95 -33.29
N ASN A 130 17.47 -2.27 -32.83
CA ASN A 130 16.52 -1.55 -33.69
C ASN A 130 16.38 -0.08 -33.29
N GLU A 131 17.46 0.69 -33.41
CA GLU A 131 17.39 2.12 -33.76
C GLU A 131 18.80 2.60 -34.13
N SER A 132 19.09 2.73 -35.43
CA SER A 132 20.22 3.52 -35.91
C SER A 132 19.69 4.80 -36.54
N LEU A 133 20.21 5.94 -36.07
CA LEU A 133 20.76 7.09 -36.82
C LEU A 133 20.66 8.40 -36.00
N SER A 134 21.76 8.77 -35.31
CA SER A 134 22.54 10.01 -35.57
C SER A 134 23.57 10.31 -34.46
N ASP A 135 24.86 10.11 -34.74
CA ASP A 135 25.96 11.12 -34.72
C ASP A 135 25.85 12.31 -33.72
N THR A 136 26.84 12.77 -32.93
CA THR A 136 28.32 12.58 -32.88
C THR A 136 28.88 13.13 -31.54
N ALA A 137 30.07 12.63 -31.15
CA ALA A 137 31.14 13.28 -30.34
C ALA A 137 30.87 13.51 -28.82
N SER A 138 31.79 13.22 -27.89
CA SER A 138 33.25 13.20 -27.96
C SER A 138 33.85 12.33 -26.83
N LYS A 139 34.86 11.52 -27.19
CA LYS A 139 35.75 10.76 -26.30
C LYS A 139 36.81 11.67 -25.67
N LEU A 140 37.13 11.44 -24.40
CA LEU A 140 38.46 11.68 -23.83
C LEU A 140 38.81 10.55 -22.85
N ASN A 141 39.82 9.76 -23.23
CA ASN A 141 40.57 8.81 -22.39
C ASN A 141 41.44 9.59 -21.39
N ILE A 142 41.68 9.02 -20.21
CA ILE A 142 43.02 8.88 -19.58
C ILE A 142 42.99 7.70 -18.61
N ASN A 143 44.12 6.99 -18.59
CA ASN A 143 44.41 5.66 -18.08
C ASN A 143 44.72 5.56 -16.57
N LYS A 144 44.51 4.33 -16.08
CA LYS A 144 45.37 3.50 -15.22
C LYS A 144 45.39 3.65 -13.68
N GLU A 145 45.11 2.47 -13.10
CA GLU A 145 45.88 1.75 -12.06
C GLU A 145 45.88 2.31 -10.63
N ASN A 146 45.20 1.60 -9.74
CA ASN A 146 45.84 0.97 -8.60
C ASN A 146 45.06 -0.29 -8.20
N ALA A 147 45.78 -1.41 -8.18
CA ALA A 147 45.30 -2.74 -7.85
C ALA A 147 45.91 -3.23 -6.54
N ALA A 148 45.20 -4.21 -5.96
CA ALA A 148 45.57 -5.15 -4.89
C ALA A 148 45.13 -4.81 -3.45
N PRO A 149 44.82 -5.82 -2.61
CA PRO A 149 44.15 -7.08 -2.92
C PRO A 149 42.98 -7.39 -1.95
N GLU A 150 41.99 -8.15 -2.44
CA GLU A 150 40.95 -8.78 -1.63
C GLU A 150 41.55 -9.91 -0.79
N VAL A 151 41.21 -9.95 0.50
CA VAL A 151 41.53 -11.05 1.40
C VAL A 151 40.27 -11.90 1.54
N ASP A 152 40.24 -12.97 0.77
CA ASP A 152 39.40 -14.14 1.05
C ASP A 152 39.77 -14.72 2.42
N LYS A 153 38.78 -14.85 3.30
CA LYS A 153 38.81 -15.86 4.36
C LYS A 153 37.49 -16.60 4.41
N ALA A 154 37.56 -17.81 3.84
CA ALA A 154 36.70 -18.93 4.13
C ALA A 154 36.64 -19.19 5.65
N GLY A 155 35.43 -19.39 6.15
CA GLY A 155 35.15 -20.16 7.36
C GLY A 155 34.30 -21.34 6.92
N GLU A 156 34.95 -22.49 6.73
CA GLU A 156 34.30 -23.79 6.67
C GLU A 156 33.81 -24.12 8.08
N ASP A 157 32.50 -24.19 8.30
CA ASP A 157 31.94 -24.95 9.41
C ASP A 157 31.26 -26.17 8.80
N SER A 158 31.96 -27.29 8.95
CA SER A 158 31.40 -28.63 8.84
C SER A 158 30.54 -28.87 10.09
N ASP A 159 29.22 -28.93 9.93
CA ASP A 159 28.36 -29.56 10.93
C ASP A 159 27.32 -30.44 10.25
N SER A 160 27.52 -31.73 10.51
CA SER A 160 26.67 -32.90 10.36
C SER A 160 25.28 -32.72 9.73
N ASP A 161 25.10 -33.35 8.57
CA ASP A 161 23.84 -33.93 8.14
C ASP A 161 23.27 -34.85 9.24
N ASP A 162 22.12 -34.51 9.83
CA ASP A 162 21.08 -35.48 10.23
C ASP A 162 19.78 -34.81 10.77
N ASP A 163 18.64 -35.20 10.17
CA ASP A 163 17.25 -35.17 10.70
C ASP A 163 16.42 -33.85 10.80
N ASP A 164 16.56 -32.87 9.90
CA ASP A 164 15.69 -31.65 9.91
C ASP A 164 14.43 -31.76 8.98
N SER A 165 14.07 -32.98 8.56
CA SER A 165 12.95 -33.22 7.61
C SER A 165 11.55 -33.27 8.24
N LYS A 166 11.45 -33.17 9.57
CA LYS A 166 10.19 -33.34 10.28
C LYS A 166 9.43 -32.01 10.37
N LYS A 167 8.25 -31.99 9.77
CA LYS A 167 7.26 -30.90 9.91
C LYS A 167 6.88 -30.74 11.38
N ASN A 168 6.69 -29.50 11.86
CA ASN A 168 5.83 -29.29 13.02
C ASN A 168 4.37 -29.09 12.54
N PRO A 169 3.49 -30.10 12.70
CA PRO A 169 2.10 -30.03 12.25
C PRO A 169 1.27 -29.03 13.07
N GLU A 170 1.61 -28.80 14.33
CA GLU A 170 0.93 -27.85 15.20
C GLU A 170 1.20 -26.41 14.74
N TYR A 171 2.47 -26.05 14.54
CA TYR A 171 2.86 -24.75 14.00
C TYR A 171 2.24 -24.49 12.62
N SER A 172 2.29 -25.49 11.73
CA SER A 172 1.69 -25.39 10.39
C SER A 172 0.16 -25.18 10.43
N ARG A 173 -0.51 -25.75 11.43
CA ARG A 173 -1.96 -25.57 11.66
C ARG A 173 -2.29 -24.15 12.09
N LEU A 174 -1.39 -23.44 12.78
CA LEU A 174 -1.61 -22.04 13.22
C LEU A 174 -1.56 -21.02 12.06
N ILE A 175 -1.09 -21.42 10.87
CA ILE A 175 -0.94 -20.53 9.72
C ILE A 175 -2.30 -20.30 9.05
N THR A 176 -2.80 -19.07 9.13
CA THR A 176 -4.05 -18.65 8.48
C THR A 176 -3.84 -18.22 7.03
N ILE A 177 -2.83 -17.39 6.77
CA ILE A 177 -2.53 -16.88 5.42
C ILE A 177 -1.23 -17.52 4.95
N ARG A 178 -1.35 -18.54 4.11
CA ARG A 178 -0.20 -19.30 3.59
C ARG A 178 0.53 -18.51 2.53
N GLN A 179 1.80 -18.23 2.81
CA GLN A 179 2.73 -17.80 1.78
C GLN A 179 3.11 -18.99 0.93
N VAL A 180 3.09 -18.84 -0.39
CA VAL A 180 3.71 -19.77 -1.32
C VAL A 180 4.97 -19.11 -1.87
N LYS A 181 6.12 -19.79 -1.77
CA LYS A 181 7.30 -19.47 -2.56
C LYS A 181 7.24 -20.28 -3.86
N PRO A 182 7.53 -19.66 -5.01
CA PRO A 182 7.64 -20.39 -6.26
C PRO A 182 8.83 -21.36 -6.23
N MET A 183 8.73 -22.46 -6.96
CA MET A 183 9.88 -23.35 -7.19
C MET A 183 10.98 -22.61 -7.95
N LYS A 184 12.24 -22.97 -7.69
CA LYS A 184 13.41 -22.38 -8.36
C LYS A 184 13.25 -22.38 -9.88
N GLY A 185 13.47 -21.24 -10.52
CA GLY A 185 13.39 -21.09 -11.98
C GLY A 185 11.97 -20.96 -12.57
N THR A 186 10.93 -20.81 -11.75
CA THR A 186 9.58 -20.49 -12.25
C THR A 186 9.46 -19.03 -12.69
N SER A 187 8.81 -18.79 -13.82
CA SER A 187 8.63 -17.44 -14.35
C SER A 187 7.71 -16.62 -13.43
N LEU A 188 7.84 -15.29 -13.44
CA LEU A 188 6.97 -14.39 -12.65
C LEU A 188 5.48 -14.59 -12.97
N LYS A 189 5.14 -14.99 -14.20
CA LYS A 189 3.78 -15.32 -14.61
C LYS A 189 3.26 -16.59 -13.92
N ASP A 190 4.10 -17.60 -13.77
CA ASP A 190 3.74 -18.86 -13.09
C ASP A 190 3.46 -18.63 -11.59
N ARG A 191 4.15 -17.64 -10.98
CA ARG A 191 3.92 -17.23 -9.59
C ARG A 191 2.52 -16.66 -9.35
N LEU A 192 1.94 -16.06 -10.40
CA LEU A 192 0.65 -15.36 -10.38
C LEU A 192 -0.51 -16.23 -10.87
N VAL A 193 -0.28 -17.54 -11.07
CA VAL A 193 -1.34 -18.47 -11.44
C VAL A 193 -2.39 -18.55 -10.33
N ILE A 194 -3.65 -18.44 -10.74
CA ILE A 194 -4.81 -18.52 -9.87
C ILE A 194 -5.26 -19.98 -9.79
N GLU A 195 -5.23 -20.54 -8.59
CA GLU A 195 -5.63 -21.92 -8.30
C GLU A 195 -6.98 -21.96 -7.57
N ASP A 196 -7.48 -23.17 -7.23
CA ASP A 196 -8.73 -23.32 -6.47
C ASP A 196 -8.61 -22.90 -4.99
N THR A 197 -7.40 -22.87 -4.45
CA THR A 197 -7.15 -22.37 -3.08
C THR A 197 -6.53 -20.99 -3.11
N VAL A 198 -6.84 -20.17 -2.12
CA VAL A 198 -6.21 -18.86 -1.99
C VAL A 198 -4.82 -18.97 -1.41
N LYS A 199 -3.92 -18.17 -1.97
CA LYS A 199 -2.53 -18.07 -1.52
C LYS A 199 -2.11 -16.62 -1.33
N ARG A 200 -0.98 -16.46 -0.64
CA ARG A 200 -0.26 -15.20 -0.55
C ARG A 200 1.09 -15.34 -1.24
N ILE A 201 1.51 -14.33 -1.98
CA ILE A 201 2.89 -14.21 -2.44
C ILE A 201 3.52 -12.92 -1.92
N SER A 202 4.85 -12.87 -1.89
CA SER A 202 5.62 -11.66 -1.62
C SER A 202 6.47 -11.29 -2.81
N LEU A 203 6.49 -9.99 -3.15
CA LEU A 203 7.38 -9.40 -4.14
C LEU A 203 8.13 -8.23 -3.50
N ALA A 204 9.41 -8.09 -3.82
CA ALA A 204 10.13 -6.85 -3.57
C ALA A 204 9.61 -5.76 -4.52
N GLU A 205 9.77 -4.49 -4.17
CA GLU A 205 9.28 -3.35 -4.97
C GLU A 205 9.79 -3.36 -6.43
N SER A 206 11.07 -3.66 -6.66
CA SER A 206 11.66 -3.74 -8.00
C SER A 206 10.97 -4.80 -8.86
N LYS A 207 10.72 -5.97 -8.28
CA LYS A 207 10.01 -7.07 -8.97
C LYS A 207 8.54 -6.74 -9.20
N LEU A 208 7.91 -5.91 -8.36
CA LEU A 208 6.57 -5.40 -8.64
C LEU A 208 6.59 -4.49 -9.88
N GLU A 209 7.55 -3.58 -9.98
CA GLU A 209 7.69 -2.66 -11.13
C GLU A 209 7.81 -3.46 -12.44
N ASP A 210 8.71 -4.43 -12.49
CA ASP A 210 8.91 -5.29 -13.67
C ASP A 210 7.60 -5.97 -14.12
N VAL A 211 6.83 -6.52 -13.17
CA VAL A 211 5.59 -7.23 -13.49
C VAL A 211 4.45 -6.25 -13.82
N ALA A 212 4.39 -5.10 -13.17
CA ALA A 212 3.40 -4.07 -13.49
C ALA A 212 3.58 -3.52 -14.91
N ASP A 213 4.83 -3.46 -15.39
CA ASP A 213 5.14 -3.03 -16.75
C ASP A 213 4.85 -4.13 -17.78
N GLN A 214 5.18 -5.39 -17.48
CA GLN A 214 5.03 -6.50 -18.43
C GLN A 214 3.62 -7.12 -18.44
N PHE A 215 2.99 -7.24 -17.28
CA PHE A 215 1.76 -8.02 -17.06
C PHE A 215 0.77 -7.35 -16.07
N PRO A 216 0.35 -6.08 -16.30
CA PRO A 216 -0.48 -5.33 -15.35
C PRO A 216 -1.83 -6.00 -15.05
N GLU A 217 -2.50 -6.56 -16.07
CA GLU A 217 -3.79 -7.21 -15.88
C GLU A 217 -3.68 -8.51 -15.07
N ILE A 218 -2.57 -9.25 -15.23
CA ILE A 218 -2.34 -10.50 -14.49
C ILE A 218 -2.21 -10.20 -12.99
N LEU A 219 -1.53 -9.11 -12.61
CA LEU A 219 -1.46 -8.68 -11.21
C LEU A 219 -2.84 -8.32 -10.66
N VAL A 220 -3.62 -7.55 -11.40
CA VAL A 220 -4.98 -7.18 -10.97
C VAL A 220 -5.83 -8.44 -10.79
N GLN A 221 -5.81 -9.35 -11.76
CA GLN A 221 -6.55 -10.60 -11.70
C GLN A 221 -6.12 -11.47 -10.51
N PHE A 222 -4.81 -11.60 -10.27
CA PHE A 222 -4.29 -12.34 -9.13
C PHE A 222 -4.82 -11.77 -7.81
N THR A 223 -4.77 -10.45 -7.63
CA THR A 223 -5.18 -9.81 -6.37
C THR A 223 -6.70 -9.77 -6.15
N GLN A 224 -7.53 -10.08 -7.15
CA GLN A 224 -8.98 -10.25 -6.95
C GLN A 224 -9.28 -11.39 -5.98
N ARG A 225 -8.50 -12.48 -6.05
CA ARG A 225 -8.70 -13.71 -5.25
C ARG A 225 -7.61 -13.94 -4.20
N ASN A 226 -6.36 -13.61 -4.53
CA ASN A 226 -5.18 -13.87 -3.71
C ASN A 226 -4.66 -12.61 -3.01
N ILE A 227 -3.78 -12.78 -2.02
CA ILE A 227 -3.11 -11.66 -1.35
C ILE A 227 -1.71 -11.45 -1.92
N LEU A 228 -1.43 -10.21 -2.33
CA LEU A 228 -0.08 -9.78 -2.70
C LEU A 228 0.52 -8.93 -1.58
N ARG A 229 1.68 -9.36 -1.07
CA ARG A 229 2.55 -8.55 -0.21
C ARG A 229 3.67 -7.94 -1.04
N VAL A 230 3.83 -6.62 -0.91
CA VAL A 230 4.94 -5.87 -1.49
C VAL A 230 5.77 -5.31 -0.34
N TYR A 231 7.09 -5.39 -0.45
CA TYR A 231 8.00 -4.93 0.60
C TYR A 231 9.21 -4.17 0.02
N PRO A 232 9.86 -3.31 0.83
CA PRO A 232 11.01 -2.54 0.38
C PRO A 232 12.17 -3.45 -0.07
N ASP A 233 12.91 -3.02 -1.10
CA ASP A 233 14.11 -3.75 -1.53
C ASP A 233 15.18 -3.79 -0.44
N GLY A 234 15.96 -4.88 -0.40
CA GLY A 234 17.08 -5.04 0.55
C GLY A 234 18.19 -3.99 0.38
N THR A 235 18.25 -3.33 -0.78
CA THR A 235 19.17 -2.20 -1.05
C THR A 235 18.81 -0.94 -0.24
N ARG A 236 17.59 -0.85 0.31
CA ARG A 236 17.15 0.27 1.16
C ARG A 236 17.65 0.14 2.59
N ILE A 237 18.97 0.06 2.76
CA ILE A 237 19.65 -0.09 4.06
C ILE A 237 19.35 1.06 5.04
N ASN A 238 18.96 2.23 4.53
CA ASN A 238 18.57 3.40 5.32
C ASN A 238 17.08 3.38 5.73
N SER A 239 16.37 2.28 5.52
CA SER A 239 14.93 2.16 5.80
C SER A 239 14.04 3.16 5.04
N SER A 240 14.48 3.65 3.88
CA SER A 240 13.62 4.45 3.00
C SER A 240 12.40 3.64 2.52
N ASN A 241 11.38 4.33 2.04
CA ASN A 241 10.15 3.72 1.53
C ASN A 241 10.04 3.92 0.01
N TYR A 242 9.47 2.94 -0.68
CA TYR A 242 9.03 3.07 -2.08
C TYR A 242 7.67 3.71 -2.19
N ASN A 243 7.29 4.11 -3.40
CA ASN A 243 5.97 4.63 -3.69
C ASN A 243 4.91 3.51 -3.59
N PRO A 244 4.01 3.53 -2.58
CA PRO A 244 3.05 2.46 -2.37
C PRO A 244 1.90 2.44 -3.41
N VAL A 245 1.74 3.52 -4.17
CA VAL A 245 0.61 3.70 -5.08
C VAL A 245 0.62 2.72 -6.24
N LEU A 246 1.80 2.36 -6.76
CA LEU A 246 1.91 1.38 -7.84
C LEU A 246 1.31 0.02 -7.43
N ALA A 247 1.61 -0.42 -6.20
CA ALA A 247 1.09 -1.66 -5.64
C ALA A 247 -0.44 -1.60 -5.47
N TRP A 248 -0.98 -0.49 -4.93
CA TRP A 248 -2.42 -0.32 -4.78
C TRP A 248 -3.17 -0.22 -6.10
N ASN A 249 -2.57 0.39 -7.13
CA ASN A 249 -3.15 0.47 -8.46
C ASN A 249 -3.39 -0.93 -9.06
N HIS A 250 -2.54 -1.89 -8.72
CA HIS A 250 -2.66 -3.29 -9.12
C HIS A 250 -3.41 -4.17 -8.10
N GLY A 251 -4.04 -3.55 -7.09
CA GLY A 251 -4.88 -4.23 -6.10
C GLY A 251 -4.13 -4.96 -4.99
N ALA A 252 -2.82 -4.75 -4.84
CA ALA A 252 -2.03 -5.31 -3.75
C ALA A 252 -2.55 -4.85 -2.39
N GLN A 253 -2.68 -5.80 -1.48
CA GLN A 253 -3.32 -5.62 -0.18
C GLN A 253 -2.31 -5.29 0.92
N MET A 254 -1.16 -5.97 0.91
CA MET A 254 -0.17 -5.88 1.98
C MET A 254 1.05 -5.09 1.49
N VAL A 255 0.90 -3.77 1.40
CA VAL A 255 1.97 -2.87 0.94
C VAL A 255 2.78 -2.43 2.15
N ALA A 256 3.82 -3.21 2.47
CA ALA A 256 4.63 -3.03 3.67
C ALA A 256 5.55 -1.80 3.53
N GLN A 257 5.60 -0.98 4.56
CA GLN A 257 6.43 0.22 4.64
C GLN A 257 7.19 0.25 5.97
N ASN A 258 8.34 0.91 5.98
CA ASN A 258 9.13 1.21 7.17
C ASN A 258 8.44 2.33 7.97
N MET A 259 7.74 1.95 9.05
CA MET A 259 6.91 2.85 9.87
C MET A 259 7.72 3.74 10.82
N GLN A 260 9.01 3.43 11.04
CA GLN A 260 9.94 4.21 11.87
C GLN A 260 10.42 5.51 11.20
N GLY A 261 10.23 5.60 9.88
CA GLY A 261 10.67 6.74 9.08
C GLY A 261 9.63 7.85 8.98
N TYR A 262 9.91 8.78 8.08
CA TYR A 262 8.99 9.83 7.65
C TYR A 262 9.24 10.11 6.16
N GLY A 263 8.32 10.81 5.52
CA GLY A 263 8.45 11.19 4.13
C GLY A 263 7.19 10.98 3.32
N LYS A 264 7.25 11.39 2.06
CA LYS A 264 6.10 11.42 1.17
C LYS A 264 5.43 10.06 1.06
N GLU A 265 6.20 9.00 0.89
CA GLU A 265 5.71 7.64 0.63
C GLU A 265 4.90 7.11 1.82
N LEU A 266 5.47 7.23 3.03
CA LEU A 266 4.77 6.85 4.27
C LEU A 266 3.51 7.69 4.50
N TRP A 267 3.55 8.98 4.13
CA TRP A 267 2.39 9.87 4.24
C TRP A 267 1.26 9.56 3.24
N LEU A 268 1.56 8.96 2.09
CA LEU A 268 0.54 8.41 1.21
C LEU A 268 -0.18 7.23 1.91
N SER A 269 0.56 6.39 2.64
CA SER A 269 0.00 5.29 3.43
C SER A 269 -0.88 5.80 4.58
N HIS A 270 -0.39 6.76 5.37
CA HIS A 270 -1.22 7.39 6.41
C HIS A 270 -2.50 7.99 5.83
N GLY A 271 -2.40 8.75 4.73
CA GLY A 271 -3.56 9.35 4.08
C GLY A 271 -4.56 8.32 3.56
N LYS A 272 -4.10 7.29 2.85
CA LYS A 272 -4.96 6.21 2.35
C LYS A 272 -5.76 5.58 3.49
N PHE A 273 -5.08 5.23 4.59
CA PHE A 273 -5.68 4.52 5.71
C PHE A 273 -6.49 5.37 6.68
N ARG A 274 -6.65 6.68 6.43
CA ARG A 274 -7.72 7.48 7.03
C ARG A 274 -9.11 7.11 6.52
N ALA A 275 -9.20 6.51 5.31
CA ALA A 275 -10.46 5.99 4.78
C ALA A 275 -11.07 4.93 5.72
N ASN A 276 -12.38 4.72 5.59
CA ASN A 276 -13.13 3.75 6.39
C ASN A 276 -12.89 3.91 7.91
N GLY A 277 -12.90 5.16 8.39
CA GLY A 277 -12.79 5.48 9.81
C GLY A 277 -11.44 5.15 10.44
N GLY A 278 -10.34 5.05 9.66
CA GLY A 278 -9.02 4.79 10.23
C GLY A 278 -8.78 3.35 10.66
N CYS A 279 -9.70 2.42 10.33
CA CYS A 279 -9.74 1.09 10.93
C CYS A 279 -8.65 0.13 10.39
N GLY A 280 -7.91 0.59 9.37
CA GLY A 280 -6.89 -0.19 8.69
C GLY A 280 -7.44 -1.18 7.67
N TYR A 281 -8.72 -1.21 7.33
CA TYR A 281 -9.21 -2.09 6.26
C TYR A 281 -10.04 -1.27 5.27
N ILE A 282 -9.56 -1.17 4.03
CA ILE A 282 -10.26 -0.46 2.96
C ILE A 282 -10.74 -1.48 1.93
N LEU A 283 -12.00 -1.34 1.51
CA LEU A 283 -12.55 -2.14 0.43
C LEU A 283 -11.98 -1.63 -0.90
N LYS A 284 -11.43 -2.55 -1.71
CA LYS A 284 -10.94 -2.20 -3.04
C LYS A 284 -12.10 -1.74 -3.94
N PRO A 285 -11.88 -0.81 -4.88
CA PRO A 285 -12.84 -0.48 -5.91
C PRO A 285 -13.32 -1.73 -6.65
N LYS A 286 -14.56 -1.70 -7.15
CA LYS A 286 -15.21 -2.87 -7.76
C LYS A 286 -14.39 -3.46 -8.91
N PHE A 287 -13.81 -2.61 -9.75
CA PHE A 287 -12.94 -3.01 -10.87
C PHE A 287 -11.61 -3.68 -10.47
N LEU A 288 -11.21 -3.65 -9.19
CA LEU A 288 -10.07 -4.42 -8.63
C LEU A 288 -10.51 -5.66 -7.83
N ARG A 289 -11.80 -5.97 -7.80
CA ARG A 289 -12.38 -7.13 -7.10
C ARG A 289 -13.00 -8.13 -8.07
N GLU A 290 -13.47 -7.65 -9.22
CA GLU A 290 -14.08 -8.46 -10.27
C GLU A 290 -13.68 -7.90 -11.65
N ASN A 291 -13.90 -8.70 -12.68
CA ASN A 291 -13.74 -8.24 -14.06
C ASN A 291 -14.74 -7.14 -14.38
N LEU A 292 -14.39 -6.29 -15.35
CA LEU A 292 -15.28 -5.27 -15.86
C LEU A 292 -16.53 -5.92 -16.47
N PRO A 293 -17.65 -5.18 -16.61
CA PRO A 293 -18.86 -5.71 -17.26
C PRO A 293 -18.64 -6.24 -18.68
N THR A 294 -17.59 -5.78 -19.36
CA THR A 294 -17.14 -6.28 -20.67
C THR A 294 -16.44 -7.64 -20.63
N GLY A 295 -16.23 -8.21 -19.44
CA GLY A 295 -15.43 -9.41 -19.20
C GLY A 295 -13.92 -9.15 -19.11
N GLN A 296 -13.45 -7.95 -19.45
CA GLN A 296 -12.04 -7.58 -19.42
C GLN A 296 -11.54 -7.29 -18.00
N ILE A 297 -10.24 -7.48 -17.78
CA ILE A 297 -9.59 -7.10 -16.53
C ILE A 297 -9.26 -5.61 -16.57
N PHE A 298 -9.41 -4.92 -15.44
CA PHE A 298 -8.98 -3.53 -15.33
C PHE A 298 -7.46 -3.42 -15.48
N SER A 299 -7.03 -2.54 -16.38
CA SER A 299 -5.62 -2.20 -16.57
C SER A 299 -5.33 -0.81 -16.02
N PRO A 300 -4.47 -0.64 -15.00
CA PRO A 300 -4.14 0.67 -14.46
C PRO A 300 -3.42 1.57 -15.47
N SER A 301 -2.66 0.96 -16.38
CA SER A 301 -1.83 1.64 -17.39
C SER A 301 -2.58 1.97 -18.69
N ALA A 302 -3.77 1.42 -18.90
CA ALA A 302 -4.58 1.75 -20.06
C ALA A 302 -5.07 3.21 -20.01
N LYS A 303 -4.99 3.90 -21.16
CA LYS A 303 -5.56 5.23 -21.36
C LYS A 303 -7.07 5.19 -21.13
N LYS A 304 -7.58 6.10 -20.30
CA LYS A 304 -9.00 6.23 -19.95
C LYS A 304 -9.47 7.66 -20.20
N ASN A 305 -10.78 7.88 -20.29
CA ASN A 305 -11.32 9.23 -20.29
C ASN A 305 -11.28 9.83 -18.88
N VAL A 306 -11.37 11.15 -18.79
CA VAL A 306 -11.53 11.82 -17.49
C VAL A 306 -12.92 11.49 -16.96
N GLU A 307 -12.98 10.97 -15.73
CA GLU A 307 -14.22 10.61 -15.06
C GLU A 307 -14.71 11.73 -14.14
N MET A 308 -13.77 12.44 -13.51
CA MET A 308 -14.03 13.50 -12.54
C MET A 308 -13.05 14.65 -12.71
N VAL A 309 -13.51 15.89 -12.56
CA VAL A 309 -12.64 17.03 -12.24
C VAL A 309 -12.82 17.35 -10.76
N LEU A 310 -11.74 17.25 -9.98
CA LEU A 310 -11.70 17.71 -8.59
C LEU A 310 -11.19 19.14 -8.57
N ARG A 311 -12.07 20.08 -8.25
CA ARG A 311 -11.74 21.46 -8.00
C ARG A 311 -11.44 21.67 -6.52
N VAL A 312 -10.28 22.23 -6.22
CA VAL A 312 -9.78 22.47 -4.87
C VAL A 312 -9.44 23.95 -4.72
N LYS A 313 -10.21 24.66 -3.90
CA LYS A 313 -9.85 26.01 -3.46
C LYS A 313 -9.17 25.96 -2.11
N VAL A 314 -7.91 26.37 -2.06
CA VAL A 314 -7.11 26.50 -0.83
C VAL A 314 -7.33 27.90 -0.26
N MET A 315 -7.93 28.00 0.92
CA MET A 315 -8.41 29.30 1.43
C MET A 315 -7.45 29.91 2.45
N THR A 316 -7.34 29.32 3.63
CA THR A 316 -6.54 29.87 4.74
C THR A 316 -6.11 28.76 5.68
N SER A 317 -5.09 29.01 6.49
CA SER A 317 -4.62 28.07 7.51
C SER A 317 -4.34 28.81 8.83
N PRO A 318 -5.29 28.89 9.77
CA PRO A 318 -5.07 29.54 11.07
C PRO A 318 -4.36 28.63 12.10
N GLY A 319 -3.95 29.24 13.21
CA GLY A 319 -3.47 28.55 14.43
C GLY A 319 -1.95 28.48 14.58
N TRP A 320 -1.17 28.90 13.58
CA TRP A 320 0.29 28.76 13.61
C TRP A 320 0.95 29.57 14.73
N LYS A 321 0.45 30.79 15.01
CA LYS A 321 1.03 31.70 16.01
C LYS A 321 0.87 31.18 17.43
N GLU A 322 -0.23 30.51 17.71
CA GLU A 322 -0.56 29.95 19.02
C GLU A 322 0.23 28.66 19.28
N THR A 323 0.56 27.91 18.22
CA THR A 323 1.19 26.60 18.33
C THR A 323 2.72 26.67 18.28
N PHE A 324 3.29 27.59 17.51
CA PHE A 324 4.73 27.67 17.28
C PHE A 324 5.33 28.92 17.92
N SER A 325 6.60 28.80 18.32
CA SER A 325 7.35 29.97 18.79
C SER A 325 7.53 30.96 17.63
N LYS A 326 7.62 32.25 17.94
CA LYS A 326 7.87 33.30 16.92
C LYS A 326 9.17 33.11 16.12
N ARG A 327 10.05 32.21 16.56
CA ARG A 327 11.36 31.91 15.94
C ARG A 327 11.42 30.53 15.31
N HIS A 328 10.28 29.86 15.17
CA HIS A 328 10.24 28.46 14.74
C HIS A 328 10.59 28.29 13.26
N PHE A 329 10.06 29.18 12.43
CA PHE A 329 10.23 29.20 10.98
C PHE A 329 11.36 30.19 10.67
N ASP A 330 11.07 31.48 10.79
CA ASP A 330 12.05 32.55 10.68
C ASP A 330 12.57 33.05 12.03
N LEU A 331 13.85 33.47 12.08
CA LEU A 331 14.45 34.03 13.30
C LEU A 331 13.98 35.46 13.62
N PHE A 332 13.65 36.25 12.59
CA PHE A 332 13.45 37.70 12.68
C PHE A 332 12.13 38.20 12.08
N SER A 333 11.42 37.36 11.33
CA SER A 333 10.16 37.67 10.64
C SER A 333 9.05 36.67 10.98
N ALA A 334 7.85 36.94 10.51
CA ALA A 334 6.80 35.93 10.43
C ALA A 334 7.02 35.11 9.15
N PRO A 335 6.54 33.85 9.09
CA PRO A 335 6.83 32.97 7.97
C PRO A 335 6.15 33.40 6.66
N ASP A 336 6.74 32.94 5.56
CA ASP A 336 6.23 33.11 4.19
C ASP A 336 5.55 31.82 3.72
N PHE A 337 4.30 31.59 4.12
CA PHE A 337 3.65 30.31 3.86
C PHE A 337 3.06 30.17 2.45
N PHE A 338 3.27 29.00 1.85
CA PHE A 338 2.57 28.53 0.65
C PHE A 338 2.14 27.06 0.80
N THR A 339 1.21 26.63 -0.05
CA THR A 339 0.68 25.27 -0.04
C THR A 339 1.02 24.54 -1.33
N ARG A 340 1.56 23.32 -1.23
CA ARG A 340 1.74 22.38 -2.35
C ARG A 340 0.62 21.36 -2.35
N LEU A 341 0.00 21.13 -3.49
CA LEU A 341 -0.99 20.08 -3.73
C LEU A 341 -0.38 19.04 -4.67
N LEU A 342 -0.53 17.77 -4.33
CA LEU A 342 -0.09 16.64 -5.13
C LEU A 342 -1.22 15.62 -5.23
N ILE A 343 -1.60 15.27 -6.45
CA ILE A 343 -2.41 14.08 -6.72
C ILE A 343 -1.47 12.89 -6.88
N ALA A 344 -1.71 11.84 -6.10
CA ALA A 344 -1.08 10.54 -6.26
C ALA A 344 -2.15 9.53 -6.65
N GLY A 345 -1.90 8.70 -7.67
CA GLY A 345 -2.88 7.74 -8.17
C GLY A 345 -2.33 6.94 -9.35
N VAL A 346 -3.17 6.61 -10.32
CA VAL A 346 -2.69 6.09 -11.61
C VAL A 346 -1.82 7.14 -12.32
N ARG A 347 -0.92 6.70 -13.21
CA ARG A 347 0.08 7.56 -13.87
C ARG A 347 -0.52 8.83 -14.47
N ASP A 348 -1.65 8.69 -15.17
CA ASP A 348 -2.31 9.77 -15.88
C ASP A 348 -3.05 10.78 -14.97
N ASP A 349 -3.25 10.45 -13.69
CA ASP A 349 -3.90 11.33 -12.70
C ASP A 349 -2.88 12.13 -11.87
N ILE A 350 -1.58 11.80 -11.96
CA ILE A 350 -0.54 12.46 -11.19
C ILE A 350 -0.44 13.93 -11.62
N ALA A 351 -0.69 14.83 -10.69
CA ALA A 351 -0.67 16.27 -10.92
C ALA A 351 -0.10 17.01 -9.71
N LYS A 352 0.49 18.18 -9.94
CA LYS A 352 1.04 19.06 -8.90
C LYS A 352 0.53 20.47 -9.12
N ALA A 353 0.21 21.15 -8.02
CA ALA A 353 -0.07 22.56 -7.99
C ALA A 353 0.56 23.19 -6.74
N LYS A 354 0.70 24.52 -6.75
CA LYS A 354 1.09 25.27 -5.56
C LYS A 354 0.43 26.63 -5.56
N THR A 355 0.13 27.14 -4.37
CA THR A 355 -0.27 28.53 -4.17
C THR A 355 0.95 29.45 -4.28
N GLN A 356 0.72 30.74 -4.43
CA GLN A 356 1.73 31.75 -4.17
C GLN A 356 2.03 31.83 -2.66
N PRO A 357 3.27 32.18 -2.29
CA PRO A 357 3.61 32.51 -0.90
C PRO A 357 2.86 33.75 -0.43
N VAL A 358 2.29 33.68 0.78
CA VAL A 358 1.78 34.84 1.50
C VAL A 358 2.82 35.23 2.52
N LYS A 359 3.38 36.43 2.35
CA LYS A 359 4.56 36.85 3.10
C LYS A 359 4.24 37.39 4.49
N ASP A 360 5.20 37.24 5.40
CA ASP A 360 5.24 37.87 6.73
C ASP A 360 3.95 37.67 7.55
N THR A 361 3.37 36.46 7.54
CA THR A 361 2.11 36.21 8.24
C THR A 361 2.00 34.83 8.90
N TRP A 362 1.43 34.83 10.11
CA TRP A 362 1.04 33.60 10.82
C TRP A 362 -0.37 33.12 10.45
N ASN A 363 -1.12 33.90 9.66
CA ASN A 363 -2.48 33.61 9.22
C ASN A 363 -2.55 33.78 7.70
N PRO A 364 -2.00 32.82 6.92
CA PRO A 364 -2.00 32.91 5.47
C PRO A 364 -3.42 32.80 4.90
N HIS A 365 -3.73 33.64 3.91
CA HIS A 365 -4.96 33.62 3.14
C HIS A 365 -4.61 33.54 1.65
N TRP A 366 -4.60 32.32 1.09
CA TRP A 366 -4.28 32.09 -0.32
C TRP A 366 -5.46 32.35 -1.25
N ASN A 367 -6.63 31.79 -0.93
CA ASN A 367 -7.85 31.84 -1.76
C ASN A 367 -7.66 31.45 -3.24
N GLU A 368 -6.72 30.56 -3.52
CA GLU A 368 -6.40 30.08 -4.87
C GLU A 368 -7.12 28.76 -5.17
N GLU A 369 -7.47 28.54 -6.44
CA GLU A 369 -8.25 27.39 -6.91
C GLU A 369 -7.51 26.60 -7.99
N PHE A 370 -7.60 25.27 -7.92
CA PHE A 370 -6.93 24.34 -8.82
C PHE A 370 -7.89 23.25 -9.26
N ASP A 371 -7.87 22.93 -10.57
CA ASP A 371 -8.65 21.83 -11.15
C ASP A 371 -7.74 20.65 -11.46
N PHE A 372 -8.14 19.45 -10.98
CA PHE A 372 -7.44 18.20 -11.23
C PHE A 372 -8.35 17.25 -11.99
N SER A 373 -7.96 16.90 -13.22
CA SER A 373 -8.64 15.91 -14.05
C SER A 373 -8.24 14.49 -13.63
N LEU A 374 -9.21 13.69 -13.19
CA LEU A 374 -9.02 12.35 -12.65
C LEU A 374 -9.73 11.32 -13.52
N ARG A 375 -9.01 10.27 -13.90
CA ARG A 375 -9.47 9.13 -14.69
C ARG A 375 -9.82 7.94 -13.82
N VAL A 376 -9.20 7.81 -12.64
CA VAL A 376 -9.49 6.75 -11.66
C VAL A 376 -9.53 7.34 -10.25
N PRO A 377 -10.52 8.20 -9.94
CA PRO A 377 -10.58 8.94 -8.68
C PRO A 377 -10.63 8.04 -7.43
N GLU A 378 -11.09 6.79 -7.54
CA GLU A 378 -11.17 5.84 -6.42
C GLU A 378 -9.80 5.30 -5.96
N LEU A 379 -8.76 5.45 -6.78
CA LEU A 379 -7.39 5.11 -6.43
C LEU A 379 -6.53 6.34 -6.07
N ALA A 380 -7.08 7.54 -6.23
CA ALA A 380 -6.34 8.77 -6.08
C ALA A 380 -6.36 9.33 -4.64
N LEU A 381 -5.25 9.94 -4.24
CA LEU A 381 -5.03 10.64 -2.99
C LEU A 381 -4.64 12.09 -3.29
N LEU A 382 -5.22 13.03 -2.54
CA LEU A 382 -4.78 14.43 -2.50
C LEU A 382 -3.86 14.61 -1.29
N ARG A 383 -2.59 14.84 -1.55
CA ARG A 383 -1.60 15.23 -0.53
C ARG A 383 -1.41 16.74 -0.56
N VAL A 384 -1.46 17.35 0.62
CA VAL A 384 -1.26 18.78 0.80
C VAL A 384 -0.12 19.02 1.79
N GLU A 385 0.83 19.87 1.43
CA GLU A 385 1.90 20.35 2.31
C GLU A 385 1.80 21.86 2.44
N VAL A 386 1.81 22.39 3.66
CA VAL A 386 2.13 23.79 3.92
C VAL A 386 3.63 23.88 4.14
N ARG A 387 4.25 24.85 3.48
CA ARG A 387 5.70 25.10 3.50
C ARG A 387 5.97 26.57 3.68
N GLU A 388 7.15 26.85 4.20
CA GLU A 388 7.73 28.18 4.27
C GLU A 388 8.61 28.40 3.04
N ASP A 389 8.49 29.55 2.38
CA ASP A 389 9.35 29.98 1.29
C ASP A 389 10.59 30.70 1.85
N ASP A 390 11.73 30.02 1.84
CA ASP A 390 13.00 30.54 2.38
C ASP A 390 13.83 31.31 1.33
N GLY A 391 13.17 31.91 0.33
CA GLY A 391 13.77 32.90 -0.56
C GLY A 391 14.98 32.41 -1.37
N GLY A 392 15.06 31.11 -1.69
CA GLY A 392 16.12 30.52 -2.52
C GLY A 392 16.96 29.42 -1.85
N THR A 393 16.72 29.12 -0.57
CA THR A 393 17.21 27.86 0.04
C THR A 393 16.14 26.75 -0.06
N LYS A 394 16.28 25.65 0.69
CA LYS A 394 15.32 24.55 0.64
C LYS A 394 14.13 24.87 1.55
N ASP A 395 12.99 25.22 0.95
CA ASP A 395 11.71 25.51 1.61
C ASP A 395 11.46 24.68 2.88
N GLY A 396 11.25 25.35 4.00
CA GLY A 396 10.87 24.76 5.27
C GLY A 396 9.58 23.92 5.18
N PHE A 397 9.57 22.77 5.85
CA PHE A 397 8.32 22.01 6.04
C PHE A 397 7.57 22.57 7.25
N ALA A 398 6.29 22.91 7.08
CA ALA A 398 5.46 23.40 8.18
C ALA A 398 4.42 22.37 8.63
N GLY A 399 3.71 21.74 7.70
CA GLY A 399 2.73 20.72 8.03
C GLY A 399 2.16 20.05 6.79
N GLN A 400 1.45 18.94 6.97
CA GLN A 400 0.84 18.22 5.86
C GLN A 400 -0.46 17.53 6.23
N THR A 401 -1.23 17.18 5.21
CA THR A 401 -2.38 16.27 5.31
C THR A 401 -2.48 15.46 4.02
N CYS A 402 -3.13 14.31 4.06
CA CYS A 402 -3.32 13.46 2.89
C CYS A 402 -4.72 12.83 2.97
N LEU A 403 -5.46 12.94 1.87
CA LEU A 403 -6.89 12.66 1.80
C LEU A 403 -7.20 11.70 0.65
N PRO A 404 -7.89 10.59 0.88
CA PRO A 404 -8.45 9.77 -0.19
C PRO A 404 -9.50 10.58 -0.96
N ILE A 405 -9.35 10.73 -2.27
CA ILE A 405 -10.26 11.56 -3.07
C ILE A 405 -11.68 11.03 -3.01
N SER A 406 -11.87 9.71 -2.96
CA SER A 406 -13.18 9.07 -2.77
C SER A 406 -13.92 9.53 -1.51
N GLU A 407 -13.19 9.85 -0.43
CA GLU A 407 -13.74 10.24 0.88
C GLU A 407 -13.95 11.76 1.05
N ILE A 408 -13.35 12.57 0.16
CA ILE A 408 -13.54 14.03 0.19
C ILE A 408 -15.02 14.37 -0.06
N LYS A 409 -15.61 15.21 0.79
CA LYS A 409 -16.98 15.70 0.60
C LYS A 409 -16.96 17.11 0.00
N ASP A 410 -17.84 17.39 -0.95
CA ASP A 410 -18.01 18.72 -1.55
C ASP A 410 -18.32 19.81 -0.51
N GLY A 411 -18.05 21.06 -0.88
CA GLY A 411 -18.25 22.25 -0.05
C GLY A 411 -17.04 22.58 0.83
N TYR A 412 -17.27 23.43 1.83
CA TYR A 412 -16.25 23.87 2.76
C TYR A 412 -15.84 22.75 3.74
N ARG A 413 -14.54 22.47 3.82
CA ARG A 413 -13.95 21.45 4.70
C ARG A 413 -12.72 21.99 5.39
N CYS A 414 -12.62 21.72 6.68
CA CYS A 414 -11.48 22.10 7.49
C CYS A 414 -10.70 20.82 7.82
N GLU A 415 -9.43 20.77 7.41
CA GLU A 415 -8.56 19.62 7.66
C GLU A 415 -7.49 19.98 8.67
N ILE A 416 -7.21 19.06 9.59
CA ILE A 416 -6.07 19.17 10.51
C ILE A 416 -4.76 18.91 9.75
N LEU A 417 -3.70 19.57 10.20
CA LEU A 417 -2.34 19.35 9.70
C LEU A 417 -1.53 18.53 10.70
N PHE A 418 -0.56 17.81 10.16
CA PHE A 418 0.34 16.95 10.90
C PHE A 418 1.79 17.33 10.61
N ASP A 419 2.66 17.05 11.58
CA ASP A 419 4.08 17.30 11.44
C ASP A 419 4.76 16.21 10.56
N LYS A 420 6.10 16.21 10.54
CA LYS A 420 6.86 15.21 9.79
C LYS A 420 6.71 13.78 10.34
N THR A 421 6.46 13.64 11.64
CA THR A 421 6.42 12.36 12.37
C THR A 421 5.06 11.67 12.32
N GLY A 422 4.00 12.39 11.96
CA GLY A 422 2.63 11.86 12.05
C GLY A 422 1.81 12.44 13.20
N ALA A 423 2.41 13.29 14.04
CA ALA A 423 1.70 13.91 15.15
C ALA A 423 0.82 15.06 14.63
N GLU A 424 -0.40 15.15 15.15
CA GLU A 424 -1.28 16.30 14.90
C GLU A 424 -0.60 17.57 15.40
N ILE A 425 -0.67 18.64 14.60
CA ILE A 425 -0.22 19.98 15.00
C ILE A 425 -1.40 20.66 15.71
N PRO A 426 -1.39 20.77 17.05
CA PRO A 426 -2.57 21.22 17.79
C PRO A 426 -2.99 22.61 17.33
N GLY A 427 -4.29 22.81 17.11
CA GLY A 427 -4.86 24.13 16.76
C GLY A 427 -4.64 24.56 15.30
N VAL A 428 -3.72 23.93 14.55
CA VAL A 428 -3.46 24.27 13.15
C VAL A 428 -4.36 23.48 12.22
N LYS A 429 -5.09 24.21 11.37
CA LYS A 429 -6.01 23.62 10.39
C LYS A 429 -5.93 24.38 9.08
N ILE A 430 -6.29 23.73 7.98
CA ILE A 430 -6.40 24.35 6.67
C ILE A 430 -7.85 24.26 6.15
N LEU A 431 -8.36 25.37 5.65
CA LEU A 431 -9.70 25.46 5.07
C LEU A 431 -9.64 25.29 3.55
N PHE A 432 -10.41 24.34 3.05
CA PHE A 432 -10.63 24.12 1.63
C PHE A 432 -12.10 24.34 1.27
N HIS A 433 -12.35 24.63 0.00
CA HIS A 433 -13.63 24.36 -0.65
C HIS A 433 -13.39 23.33 -1.77
N PHE A 434 -14.07 22.20 -1.69
CA PHE A 434 -13.98 21.12 -2.67
C PHE A 434 -15.21 21.06 -3.56
N GLN A 435 -15.02 20.80 -4.85
CA GLN A 435 -16.11 20.52 -5.77
C GLN A 435 -15.73 19.37 -6.71
N LYS A 436 -16.49 18.27 -6.66
CA LYS A 436 -16.38 17.12 -7.55
C LYS A 436 -17.33 17.27 -8.74
N LEU A 437 -16.77 17.46 -9.93
CA LEU A 437 -17.51 17.52 -11.18
C LEU A 437 -17.40 16.17 -11.90
N LEU A 438 -18.45 15.34 -11.79
CA LEU A 438 -18.51 14.04 -12.47
C LEU A 438 -18.86 14.24 -13.95
N LEU A 439 -18.01 13.72 -14.84
CA LEU A 439 -18.18 13.88 -16.29
C LEU A 439 -19.02 12.77 -16.91
N HIS A 440 -19.24 11.65 -16.23
CA HIS A 440 -20.03 10.51 -16.74
C HIS A 440 -21.12 10.11 -15.74
N LYS A 441 -22.17 10.93 -15.64
CA LYS A 441 -23.51 10.48 -15.19
C LYS A 441 -24.58 10.97 -16.15
N SER A 442 -24.52 10.47 -17.38
CA SER A 442 -25.68 10.47 -18.28
C SER A 442 -26.54 9.24 -17.93
N THR A 443 -27.28 9.29 -16.84
CA THR A 443 -28.51 8.49 -16.72
C THR A 443 -29.65 9.37 -17.22
N CYS A 444 -30.13 9.10 -18.43
CA CYS A 444 -31.40 9.62 -18.91
C CYS A 444 -32.49 9.41 -17.85
N PRO A 445 -33.32 10.42 -17.53
CA PRO A 445 -34.59 10.17 -16.87
C PRO A 445 -35.48 9.36 -17.81
N SER A 446 -36.08 8.32 -17.22
CA SER A 446 -37.10 7.43 -17.74
C SER A 446 -38.05 8.02 -18.78
N THR A 447 -38.26 7.22 -19.82
CA THR A 447 -39.47 7.09 -20.63
C THR A 447 -40.70 7.73 -19.97
N LEU A 448 -41.28 8.73 -20.64
CA LEU A 448 -42.65 9.18 -20.41
C LEU A 448 -43.57 7.96 -20.58
N LEU A 449 -44.06 7.42 -19.46
CA LEU A 449 -45.29 6.64 -19.45
C LEU A 449 -46.40 7.58 -19.90
N THR A 450 -46.86 7.38 -21.13
CA THR A 450 -48.11 7.94 -21.60
C THR A 450 -49.23 7.10 -20.98
N ASP A 451 -49.96 7.71 -20.06
CA ASP A 451 -51.25 7.22 -19.60
C ASP A 451 -52.17 7.06 -20.82
N SER A 452 -52.49 5.82 -21.14
CA SER A 452 -53.66 5.48 -21.95
C SER A 452 -54.54 4.55 -21.13
N HIS A 453 -55.57 5.13 -20.52
CA HIS A 453 -56.72 4.41 -19.98
C HIS A 453 -57.37 3.54 -21.05
N PRO A 454 -57.84 2.35 -20.68
CA PRO A 454 -59.07 1.81 -21.22
C PRO A 454 -60.14 1.84 -20.13
N HIS A 455 -61.24 2.53 -20.48
CA HIS A 455 -62.52 2.47 -19.82
C HIS A 455 -62.96 1.02 -19.55
N HIS A 456 -63.28 0.70 -18.30
CA HIS A 456 -64.32 -0.28 -18.00
C HIS A 456 -65.23 0.26 -16.89
N ALA A 457 -66.47 0.52 -17.29
CA ALA A 457 -67.58 0.91 -16.45
C ALA A 457 -68.01 -0.26 -15.54
N VAL A 458 -68.20 0.02 -14.27
CA VAL A 458 -69.00 -0.82 -13.36
C VAL A 458 -69.96 0.09 -12.61
N HIS A 459 -71.26 -0.08 -12.89
CA HIS A 459 -72.37 0.52 -12.15
C HIS A 459 -72.52 -0.12 -10.76
N PRO A 460 -73.00 0.61 -9.74
CA PRO A 460 -73.42 0.05 -8.46
C PRO A 460 -74.95 -0.07 -8.33
N SER A 461 -75.39 -0.75 -7.26
CA SER A 461 -76.75 -1.09 -6.78
C SER A 461 -77.16 -2.54 -7.09
N GLU A 462 -77.81 -3.33 -6.22
CA GLU A 462 -78.42 -3.09 -4.92
C GLU A 462 -78.68 -4.45 -4.21
N ALA A 463 -78.98 -4.34 -2.91
CA ALA A 463 -79.52 -5.31 -1.95
C ALA A 463 -80.20 -6.63 -2.43
N SER A 464 -80.04 -7.71 -1.64
CA SER A 464 -81.09 -8.19 -0.71
C SER A 464 -81.04 -9.72 -0.44
N THR A 465 -81.18 -10.06 0.86
CA THR A 465 -81.86 -11.25 1.46
C THR A 465 -81.33 -12.69 1.31
N LYS A 466 -81.22 -13.32 2.51
CA LYS A 466 -81.53 -14.73 2.90
C LYS A 466 -80.62 -15.80 2.26
N LEU A 467 -80.06 -16.78 2.97
CA LEU A 467 -80.39 -17.49 4.20
C LEU A 467 -79.08 -18.00 4.82
#